data_AF-A0A6G9VUX3-F1
#
_entry.id   AF-A0A6G9VUX3-F1
#
_cell.length_a   1.000
_cell.length_b   1.000
_cell.length_c   1.000
_cell.angle_alpha   90.00
_cell.angle_beta   90.00
_cell.angle_gamma   90.00
#
_symmetry.space_group_name_H-M   'P 1'
#
loop_
_entity.id
_entity.type
_entity.pdbx_description
1 polymer ?
#
loop_
_entity_poly.entity_id
_entity_poly.type
_entity_poly.pdbx_seq_one_letter_code
_entity_poly.pdbx_strand_id
1 'polypeptide(L)'
;MKKEILYLTEYLAKSESEQERTFYALLIQNLADLEVYSPTKLTQAQIASLMSRQGLSVPSSFKEGIQALDTLFESFIPKPLQEAKKTLFMTLLHANFPKKKGFLSVSLELFLSQLEPVEMSIYESLLAYVAGLNRALALFFILGKEDTQNFTPERLVAFGESLHGKLLAFLFNEEETALLNQGLKELLGVYLSLYGKYLYM
;
A
#
# COMPACT_ATOMS: atom_id res chain seq x y z
N MET A 1 2.49 16.52 9.66
CA MET A 1 1.44 15.47 9.72
C MET A 1 1.02 15.05 8.32
N LYS A 2 -0.11 15.47 7.71
CA LYS A 2 -0.39 15.18 6.27
C LYS A 2 0.74 15.62 5.34
N LYS A 3 1.31 16.79 5.62
CA LYS A 3 2.43 17.35 4.88
C LYS A 3 3.68 16.45 4.87
N GLU A 4 3.92 15.73 5.96
CA GLU A 4 5.07 14.82 6.08
C GLU A 4 4.83 13.54 5.29
N ILE A 5 3.61 12.97 5.37
CA ILE A 5 3.19 11.85 4.52
C ILE A 5 3.33 12.20 3.03
N LEU A 6 2.84 13.39 2.64
CA LEU A 6 2.96 13.87 1.26
C LEU A 6 4.41 14.07 0.85
N TYR A 7 5.24 14.65 1.71
CA TYR A 7 6.67 14.79 1.42
C TYR A 7 7.38 13.45 1.29
N LEU A 8 7.13 12.48 2.17
CA LEU A 8 7.72 11.16 2.08
C LEU A 8 7.24 10.42 0.83
N THR A 9 5.94 10.50 0.52
CA THR A 9 5.37 9.87 -0.68
C THR A 9 6.00 10.46 -1.95
N GLU A 10 6.06 11.79 -2.06
CA GLU A 10 6.72 12.47 -3.17
C GLU A 10 8.23 12.18 -3.19
N TYR A 11 8.91 12.19 -2.04
CA TYR A 11 10.34 11.87 -1.94
C TYR A 11 10.65 10.46 -2.47
N LEU A 12 9.83 9.47 -2.13
CA LEU A 12 9.96 8.09 -2.61
C LEU A 12 9.64 7.99 -4.11
N ALA A 13 8.62 8.72 -4.59
CA ALA A 13 8.24 8.76 -6.00
C ALA A 13 9.25 9.48 -6.91
N LYS A 14 10.16 10.27 -6.34
CA LYS A 14 11.24 10.93 -7.06
C LYS A 14 12.61 10.26 -6.86
N SER A 15 12.66 9.03 -6.34
CA SER A 15 13.93 8.28 -6.23
C SER A 15 14.63 8.19 -7.59
N GLU A 16 15.96 8.22 -7.58
CA GLU A 16 16.79 8.05 -8.78
C GLU A 16 16.69 6.62 -9.34
N SER A 17 16.49 5.64 -8.45
CA SER A 17 16.27 4.25 -8.85
C SER A 17 14.86 4.06 -9.42
N GLU A 18 14.78 3.59 -10.67
CA GLU A 18 13.52 3.32 -11.34
C GLU A 18 12.69 2.27 -10.60
N GLN A 19 13.34 1.18 -10.15
CA GLN A 19 12.67 0.11 -9.43
C GLN A 19 12.04 0.62 -8.13
N GLU A 20 12.74 1.50 -7.41
CA GLU A 20 12.26 2.08 -6.16
C GLU A 20 11.12 3.07 -6.38
N ARG A 21 11.27 3.99 -7.36
CA ARG A 21 10.29 5.05 -7.57
C ARG A 21 8.97 4.55 -8.16
N THR A 22 9.00 3.45 -8.93
CA THR A 22 7.88 3.03 -9.80
C THR A 22 6.55 2.98 -9.05
N PHE A 23 6.48 2.27 -7.92
CA PHE A 23 5.24 2.14 -7.14
C PHE A 23 4.72 3.49 -6.64
N TYR A 24 5.59 4.33 -6.06
CA TYR A 24 5.16 5.61 -5.46
C TYR A 24 4.82 6.67 -6.52
N ALA A 25 5.56 6.70 -7.63
CA ALA A 25 5.24 7.55 -8.78
C ALA A 25 3.87 7.18 -9.37
N LEU A 26 3.61 5.88 -9.48
CA LEU A 26 2.34 5.35 -9.95
C LEU A 26 1.18 5.72 -9.02
N LEU A 27 1.40 5.63 -7.70
CA LEU A 27 0.41 6.00 -6.70
C LEU A 27 0.08 7.51 -6.73
N ILE A 28 1.09 8.36 -6.88
CA ILE A 28 0.90 9.81 -7.04
C ILE A 28 0.16 10.13 -8.35
N GLN A 29 0.54 9.48 -9.44
CA GLN A 29 -0.16 9.64 -10.72
C GLN A 29 -1.62 9.19 -10.61
N ASN A 30 -1.90 8.08 -9.92
CA ASN A 30 -3.27 7.60 -9.74
C ASN A 30 -4.15 8.57 -8.96
N LEU A 31 -3.60 9.26 -7.95
CA LEU A 31 -4.31 10.33 -7.24
C LEU A 31 -4.51 11.57 -8.13
N ALA A 32 -3.54 11.87 -9.00
CA ALA A 32 -3.63 12.98 -9.95
C ALA A 32 -4.68 12.75 -11.05
N ASP A 33 -4.75 11.53 -11.59
CA ASP A 33 -5.72 11.12 -12.62
C ASP A 33 -7.17 11.25 -12.13
N LEU A 34 -7.38 11.12 -10.81
CA LEU A 34 -8.68 11.30 -10.16
C LEU A 34 -8.95 12.74 -9.71
N GLU A 35 -8.03 13.66 -10.00
CA GLU A 35 -8.10 15.08 -9.63
C GLU A 35 -8.22 15.32 -8.12
N VAL A 36 -7.74 14.36 -7.30
CA VAL A 36 -7.75 14.47 -5.83
C VAL A 36 -6.39 14.88 -5.26
N TYR A 37 -5.37 14.96 -6.11
CA TYR A 37 -4.03 15.41 -5.74
C TYR A 37 -3.33 16.10 -6.92
N SER A 38 -2.44 17.05 -6.60
CA SER A 38 -1.58 17.70 -7.61
C SER A 38 -0.12 17.39 -7.30
N PRO A 39 0.55 16.56 -8.13
CA PRO A 39 1.95 16.22 -7.94
C PRO A 39 2.86 17.44 -7.97
N THR A 40 3.90 17.44 -7.15
CA THR A 40 4.89 18.50 -7.18
C THR A 40 5.89 18.35 -8.33
N LYS A 41 6.39 19.49 -8.82
CA LYS A 41 7.50 19.56 -9.78
C LYS A 41 8.88 19.47 -9.11
N LEU A 42 8.92 19.43 -7.78
CA LEU A 42 10.15 19.41 -7.02
C LEU A 42 10.91 18.09 -7.23
N THR A 43 12.24 18.19 -7.25
CA THR A 43 13.13 17.03 -7.25
C THR A 43 13.21 16.40 -5.85
N GLN A 44 13.70 15.16 -5.77
CA GLN A 44 13.91 14.49 -4.49
C GLN A 44 14.79 15.30 -3.52
N ALA A 45 15.89 15.88 -4.02
CA ALA A 45 16.78 16.73 -3.24
C ALA A 45 16.10 18.02 -2.73
N GLN A 46 15.22 18.61 -3.54
CA GLN A 46 14.44 19.78 -3.13
C GLN A 46 13.43 19.42 -2.04
N ILE A 47 12.77 18.25 -2.15
CA ILE A 47 11.84 17.75 -1.14
C ILE A 47 12.59 17.48 0.18
N ALA A 48 13.75 16.82 0.12
CA ALA A 48 14.61 16.61 1.29
C ALA A 48 14.97 17.93 1.99
N SER A 49 15.38 18.95 1.22
CA SER A 49 15.69 20.27 1.77
C SER A 49 14.48 20.90 2.47
N LEU A 50 13.28 20.76 1.91
CA LEU A 50 12.04 21.26 2.53
C LEU A 50 11.69 20.50 3.82
N MET A 51 11.91 19.19 3.86
CA MET A 51 11.73 18.37 5.06
C MET A 51 12.67 18.82 6.17
N SER A 52 13.97 18.93 5.89
CA SER A 52 14.97 19.38 6.88
C SER A 52 14.66 20.77 7.43
N ARG A 53 14.25 21.72 6.57
CA ARG A 53 13.87 23.08 6.99
C ARG A 53 12.66 23.11 7.93
N GLN A 54 11.83 22.07 7.90
CA GLN A 54 10.65 21.92 8.75
C GLN A 54 10.91 21.04 9.98
N GLY A 55 12.17 20.65 10.22
CA GLY A 55 12.54 19.76 11.32
C GLY A 55 12.07 18.31 11.12
N LEU A 56 11.72 17.92 9.89
CA LEU A 56 11.35 16.54 9.55
C LEU A 56 12.60 15.73 9.21
N SER A 57 12.62 14.47 9.60
CA SER A 57 13.73 13.55 9.29
C SER A 57 13.75 13.22 7.80
N VAL A 58 14.90 13.38 7.16
CA VAL A 58 15.11 12.97 5.77
C VAL A 58 15.64 11.54 5.78
N PRO A 59 14.98 10.58 5.10
CA PRO A 59 15.45 9.21 5.08
C PRO A 59 16.83 9.08 4.45
N SER A 60 17.72 8.31 5.09
CA SER A 60 19.05 7.99 4.57
C SER A 60 19.02 6.90 3.49
N SER A 61 17.92 6.15 3.39
CA SER A 61 17.70 5.12 2.37
C SER A 61 16.22 5.02 1.97
N PHE A 62 15.96 4.40 0.82
CA PHE A 62 14.59 4.12 0.37
C PHE A 62 13.83 3.24 1.37
N LYS A 63 14.48 2.20 1.91
CA LYS A 63 13.90 1.32 2.93
C LYS A 63 13.51 2.07 4.19
N GLU A 64 14.37 2.96 4.68
CA GLU A 64 14.05 3.81 5.83
C GLU A 64 12.86 4.73 5.52
N GLY A 65 12.80 5.29 4.30
CA GLY A 65 11.67 6.12 3.88
C GLY A 65 10.34 5.37 3.85
N ILE A 66 10.34 4.11 3.39
CA ILE A 66 9.17 3.23 3.48
C ILE A 66 8.77 3.00 4.92
N GLN A 67 9.72 2.66 5.80
CA GLN A 67 9.42 2.39 7.21
C GLN A 67 8.86 3.62 7.93
N ALA A 68 9.43 4.80 7.67
CA ALA A 68 8.92 6.07 8.18
C ALA A 68 7.49 6.33 7.70
N LEU A 69 7.23 6.12 6.41
CA LEU A 69 5.90 6.29 5.82
C LEU A 69 4.88 5.29 6.38
N ASP A 70 5.24 4.02 6.50
CA ASP A 70 4.38 2.97 7.07
C ASP A 70 4.05 3.29 8.54
N THR A 71 5.04 3.76 9.32
CA THR A 71 4.83 4.19 10.71
C THR A 71 3.86 5.37 10.80
N LEU A 72 4.00 6.34 9.91
CA LEU A 72 3.06 7.45 9.82
C LEU A 72 1.67 6.93 9.46
N PHE A 73 1.50 6.07 8.45
CA PHE A 73 0.20 5.50 8.13
C PHE A 73 -0.45 4.80 9.32
N GLU A 74 0.30 4.00 10.07
CA GLU A 74 -0.21 3.35 11.29
C GLU A 74 -0.63 4.37 12.36
N SER A 75 0.06 5.49 12.51
CA SER A 75 -0.33 6.52 13.49
C SER A 75 -1.65 7.25 13.16
N PHE A 76 -2.07 7.30 11.88
CA PHE A 76 -3.30 8.00 11.45
C PHE A 76 -4.49 7.07 11.24
N ILE A 77 -4.23 5.80 10.93
CA ILE A 77 -5.30 4.82 10.73
C ILE A 77 -5.86 4.39 12.10
N PRO A 78 -7.19 4.37 12.31
CA PRO A 78 -7.77 3.90 13.56
C PRO A 78 -7.33 2.47 13.90
N LYS A 79 -7.03 2.20 15.18
CA LYS A 79 -6.62 0.85 15.65
C LYS A 79 -7.52 -0.28 15.14
N PRO A 80 -8.87 -0.16 15.16
CA PRO A 80 -9.75 -1.22 14.64
C PRO A 80 -9.54 -1.51 13.15
N LEU A 81 -9.20 -0.49 12.34
CA LEU A 81 -8.85 -0.69 10.93
C LEU A 81 -7.47 -1.36 10.80
N GLN A 82 -6.50 -1.00 11.64
CA GLN A 82 -5.19 -1.68 11.67
C GLN A 82 -5.33 -3.18 11.98
N GLU A 83 -6.11 -3.52 12.99
CA GLU A 83 -6.38 -4.90 13.41
C GLU A 83 -7.12 -5.66 12.31
N ALA A 84 -8.18 -5.07 11.71
CA ALA A 84 -8.93 -5.70 10.64
C ALA A 84 -8.07 -6.03 9.41
N LYS A 85 -7.13 -5.16 9.02
CA LYS A 85 -6.18 -5.43 7.92
C LYS A 85 -5.29 -6.63 8.24
N LYS A 86 -4.79 -6.71 9.48
CA LYS A 86 -3.95 -7.83 9.94
C LYS A 86 -4.75 -9.13 9.94
N THR A 87 -5.97 -9.12 10.49
CA THR A 87 -6.86 -10.28 10.47
C THR A 87 -7.17 -10.74 9.05
N LEU A 88 -7.50 -9.81 8.14
CA LEU A 88 -7.79 -10.13 6.74
C LEU A 88 -6.60 -10.80 6.05
N PHE A 89 -5.39 -10.29 6.26
CA PHE A 89 -4.19 -10.90 5.71
C PHE A 89 -3.93 -12.29 6.30
N MET A 90 -4.09 -12.46 7.62
CA MET A 90 -3.98 -13.78 8.25
C MET A 90 -5.02 -14.78 7.73
N THR A 91 -6.26 -14.34 7.49
CA THR A 91 -7.30 -15.16 6.86
C THR A 91 -6.90 -15.57 5.44
N LEU A 92 -6.34 -14.65 4.66
CA LEU A 92 -5.83 -14.94 3.32
C LEU A 92 -4.72 -16.00 3.36
N LEU A 93 -3.77 -15.88 4.29
CA LEU A 93 -2.72 -16.88 4.47
C LEU A 93 -3.30 -18.24 4.88
N HIS A 94 -4.27 -18.28 5.79
CA HIS A 94 -4.93 -19.53 6.19
C HIS A 94 -5.65 -20.22 5.02
N ALA A 95 -6.28 -19.45 4.14
CA ALA A 95 -7.00 -19.98 2.98
C ALA A 95 -6.05 -20.52 1.90
N ASN A 96 -4.93 -19.84 1.64
CA ASN A 96 -3.99 -20.20 0.57
C ASN A 96 -2.95 -21.24 1.00
N PHE A 97 -2.68 -21.39 2.31
CA PHE A 97 -1.72 -22.36 2.84
C PHE A 97 -2.37 -23.33 3.85
N PRO A 98 -3.40 -24.13 3.44
CA PRO A 98 -4.18 -24.95 4.36
C PRO A 98 -3.32 -25.99 5.09
N LYS A 99 -2.30 -26.54 4.42
CA LYS A 99 -1.36 -27.51 5.00
C LYS A 99 -0.42 -26.89 6.05
N LYS A 100 -0.26 -25.56 6.06
CA LYS A 100 0.65 -24.82 6.96
C LYS A 100 -0.11 -24.06 8.06
N LYS A 101 -1.44 -24.21 8.12
CA LYS A 101 -2.31 -23.55 9.11
C LYS A 101 -1.87 -23.77 10.55
N GLY A 102 -1.38 -24.97 10.88
CA GLY A 102 -0.86 -25.29 12.21
C GLY A 102 0.30 -24.38 12.62
N PHE A 103 1.27 -24.18 11.72
CA PHE A 103 2.43 -23.31 11.95
C PHE A 103 2.02 -21.84 12.09
N LEU A 104 1.12 -21.38 11.22
CA LEU A 104 0.62 -20.00 11.24
C LEU A 104 -0.15 -19.66 12.53
N SER A 105 -0.77 -20.66 13.16
CA SER A 105 -1.46 -20.50 14.45
C SER A 105 -0.50 -20.30 15.62
N VAL A 106 0.78 -20.67 15.46
CA VAL A 106 1.83 -20.49 16.47
C VAL A 106 2.53 -19.15 16.27
N SER A 107 3.12 -18.93 15.09
CA SER A 107 3.76 -17.66 14.74
C SER A 107 3.97 -17.53 13.23
N LEU A 108 4.09 -16.28 12.77
CA LEU A 108 4.45 -16.00 11.37
C LEU A 108 5.86 -16.53 11.06
N GLU A 109 6.81 -16.39 11.98
CA GLU A 109 8.18 -16.87 11.79
C GLU A 109 8.24 -18.38 11.57
N LEU A 110 7.51 -19.14 12.39
CA LEU A 110 7.43 -20.60 12.23
C LEU A 110 6.78 -20.96 10.90
N PHE A 111 5.68 -20.29 10.52
CA PHE A 111 5.06 -20.48 9.22
C PHE A 111 6.06 -20.27 8.07
N LEU A 112 6.82 -19.17 8.07
CA LEU A 112 7.79 -18.86 7.02
C LEU A 112 8.89 -19.93 6.92
N SER A 113 9.37 -20.44 8.06
CA SER A 113 10.38 -21.50 8.09
C SER A 113 9.94 -22.82 7.44
N GLN A 114 8.63 -23.02 7.30
CA GLN A 114 8.03 -24.26 6.77
C GLN A 114 7.59 -24.14 5.31
N LEU A 115 7.77 -22.98 4.68
CA LEU A 115 7.41 -22.79 3.28
C LEU A 115 8.48 -23.39 2.36
N GLU A 116 8.03 -24.20 1.41
CA GLU A 116 8.85 -24.60 0.28
C GLU A 116 9.17 -23.39 -0.62
N PRO A 117 10.22 -23.42 -1.45
CA PRO A 117 10.59 -22.27 -2.28
C PRO A 117 9.45 -21.70 -3.13
N VAL A 118 8.60 -22.56 -3.69
CA VAL A 118 7.42 -22.14 -4.45
C VAL A 118 6.37 -21.49 -3.55
N GLU A 119 6.11 -22.06 -2.37
CA GLU A 119 5.19 -21.49 -1.39
C GLU A 119 5.69 -20.13 -0.87
N MET A 120 7.01 -19.96 -0.70
CA MET A 120 7.63 -18.70 -0.33
C MET A 120 7.41 -17.63 -1.40
N SER A 121 7.62 -17.96 -2.67
CA SER A 121 7.37 -17.05 -3.78
C SER A 121 5.89 -16.60 -3.84
N ILE A 122 4.95 -17.51 -3.60
CA ILE A 122 3.52 -17.19 -3.50
C ILE A 122 3.26 -16.24 -2.31
N TYR A 123 3.84 -16.54 -1.14
CA TYR A 123 3.71 -15.70 0.05
C TYR A 123 4.25 -14.29 -0.20
N GLU A 124 5.45 -14.16 -0.76
CA GLU A 124 6.09 -12.88 -1.06
C GLU A 124 5.26 -12.05 -2.05
N SER A 125 4.72 -12.70 -3.08
CA SER A 125 3.86 -12.05 -4.07
C SER A 125 2.54 -11.55 -3.47
N LEU A 126 1.89 -12.38 -2.63
CA LEU A 126 0.69 -11.97 -1.89
C LEU A 126 0.98 -10.83 -0.92
N LEU A 127 2.10 -10.91 -0.20
CA LEU A 127 2.54 -9.87 0.72
C LEU A 127 2.80 -8.56 -0.03
N ALA A 128 3.49 -8.60 -1.18
CA ALA A 128 3.77 -7.43 -1.99
C ALA A 128 2.49 -6.76 -2.50
N TYR A 129 1.55 -7.56 -3.02
CA TYR A 129 0.26 -7.06 -3.49
C TYR A 129 -0.55 -6.42 -2.36
N VAL A 130 -0.69 -7.11 -1.23
CA VAL A 130 -1.44 -6.61 -0.06
C VAL A 130 -0.77 -5.39 0.58
N ALA A 131 0.57 -5.35 0.64
CA ALA A 131 1.30 -4.18 1.12
C ALA A 131 1.08 -2.96 0.20
N GLY A 132 1.13 -3.17 -1.11
CA GLY A 132 0.83 -2.15 -2.12
C GLY A 132 -0.58 -1.58 -1.96
N LEU A 133 -1.59 -2.47 -1.87
CA LEU A 133 -2.97 -2.07 -1.60
C LEU A 133 -3.10 -1.27 -0.30
N ASN A 134 -2.56 -1.78 0.80
CA ASN A 134 -2.67 -1.13 2.10
C ASN A 134 -2.03 0.26 2.13
N ARG A 135 -0.86 0.45 1.52
CA ARG A 135 -0.19 1.76 1.44
C ARG A 135 -0.99 2.76 0.61
N ALA A 136 -1.47 2.34 -0.55
CA ALA A 136 -2.25 3.21 -1.42
C ALA A 136 -3.60 3.60 -0.80
N LEU A 137 -4.32 2.62 -0.23
CA LEU A 137 -5.60 2.87 0.44
C LEU A 137 -5.41 3.64 1.76
N ALA A 138 -4.31 3.45 2.47
CA ALA A 138 -3.93 4.28 3.62
C ALA A 138 -3.75 5.74 3.23
N LEU A 139 -3.02 6.00 2.14
CA LEU A 139 -2.85 7.36 1.65
C LEU A 139 -4.18 7.97 1.25
N PHE A 140 -5.00 7.27 0.45
CA PHE A 140 -6.32 7.75 0.07
C PHE A 140 -7.18 8.05 1.30
N PHE A 141 -7.20 7.16 2.29
CA PHE A 141 -7.94 7.34 3.54
C PHE A 141 -7.50 8.58 4.31
N ILE A 142 -6.20 8.79 4.46
CA ILE A 142 -5.66 9.93 5.21
C ILE A 142 -5.97 11.25 4.50
N LEU A 143 -5.85 11.28 3.17
CA LEU A 143 -6.21 12.46 2.40
C LEU A 143 -7.73 12.74 2.45
N GLY A 144 -8.55 11.68 2.34
CA GLY A 144 -10.01 11.80 2.34
C GLY A 144 -10.62 12.08 3.71
N LYS A 145 -9.96 11.74 4.82
CA LYS A 145 -10.43 12.10 6.17
C LYS A 145 -10.55 13.61 6.37
N GLU A 146 -9.74 14.40 5.67
CA GLU A 146 -9.76 15.86 5.74
C GLU A 146 -10.61 16.50 4.64
N ASP A 147 -10.98 15.75 3.60
CA ASP A 147 -11.67 16.26 2.41
C ASP A 147 -12.62 15.21 1.83
N THR A 148 -13.69 14.91 2.55
CA THR A 148 -14.68 13.91 2.14
C THR A 148 -15.53 14.36 0.95
N GLN A 149 -15.47 15.65 0.56
CA GLN A 149 -16.16 16.15 -0.62
C GLN A 149 -15.44 15.74 -1.91
N ASN A 150 -14.10 15.82 -1.92
CA ASN A 150 -13.31 15.41 -3.07
C ASN A 150 -12.92 13.93 -3.02
N PHE A 151 -12.84 13.31 -1.86
CA PHE A 151 -12.58 11.88 -1.72
C PHE A 151 -13.90 11.16 -1.46
N THR A 152 -14.63 10.83 -2.52
CA THR A 152 -15.94 10.17 -2.44
C THR A 152 -15.82 8.65 -2.51
N PRO A 153 -16.87 7.88 -2.13
CA PRO A 153 -16.89 6.43 -2.31
C PRO A 153 -16.61 5.98 -3.75
N GLU A 154 -17.14 6.69 -4.75
CA GLU A 154 -16.94 6.38 -6.17
C GLU A 154 -15.47 6.58 -6.56
N ARG A 155 -14.84 7.65 -6.07
CA ARG A 155 -13.41 7.90 -6.29
C ARG A 155 -12.53 6.89 -5.56
N LEU A 156 -12.94 6.37 -4.40
CA LEU A 156 -12.26 5.27 -3.73
C LEU A 156 -12.29 3.99 -4.58
N VAL A 157 -13.45 3.65 -5.15
CA VAL A 157 -13.58 2.49 -6.04
C VAL A 157 -12.72 2.66 -7.29
N ALA A 158 -12.83 3.81 -7.98
CA ALA A 158 -12.04 4.10 -9.17
C ALA A 158 -10.52 4.07 -8.89
N PHE A 159 -10.10 4.62 -7.74
CA PHE A 159 -8.71 4.55 -7.29
C PHE A 159 -8.24 3.11 -7.10
N GLY A 160 -9.05 2.29 -6.44
CA GLY A 160 -8.77 0.88 -6.21
C GLY A 160 -8.65 0.06 -7.49
N GLU A 161 -9.58 0.24 -8.44
CA GLU A 161 -9.57 -0.49 -9.71
C GLU A 161 -8.33 -0.15 -10.56
N SER A 162 -8.02 1.15 -10.66
CA SER A 162 -6.82 1.61 -11.36
C SER A 162 -5.55 1.09 -10.67
N LEU A 163 -5.50 1.13 -9.33
CA LEU A 163 -4.38 0.60 -8.55
C LEU A 163 -4.20 -0.90 -8.78
N HIS A 164 -5.28 -1.67 -8.84
CA HIS A 164 -5.23 -3.12 -9.01
C HIS A 164 -4.61 -3.51 -10.35
N GLY A 165 -5.06 -2.93 -11.46
CA GLY A 165 -4.46 -3.20 -12.78
C GLY A 165 -2.97 -2.84 -12.81
N LYS A 166 -2.62 -1.73 -12.16
CA LYS A 166 -1.24 -1.25 -12.03
C LYS A 166 -0.36 -2.17 -11.15
N LEU A 167 -0.88 -2.66 -10.03
CA LEU A 167 -0.19 -3.62 -9.16
C LEU A 167 0.00 -4.97 -9.85
N LEU A 168 -0.99 -5.42 -10.63
CA LEU A 168 -0.87 -6.66 -11.40
C LEU A 168 0.30 -6.59 -12.38
N ALA A 169 0.34 -5.54 -13.21
CA ALA A 169 1.41 -5.33 -14.18
C ALA A 169 2.79 -5.12 -13.54
N PHE A 170 2.84 -4.62 -12.31
CA PHE A 170 4.09 -4.38 -11.59
C PHE A 170 4.65 -5.64 -10.91
N LEU A 171 3.79 -6.53 -10.41
CA LEU A 171 4.18 -7.66 -9.57
C LEU A 171 4.21 -9.00 -10.29
N PHE A 172 3.43 -9.16 -11.35
CA PHE A 172 3.19 -10.45 -11.99
C PHE A 172 3.49 -10.39 -13.49
N ASN A 173 3.88 -11.53 -14.04
CA ASN A 173 3.93 -11.69 -15.50
C ASN A 173 2.51 -11.88 -16.09
N GLU A 174 2.41 -11.97 -17.43
CA GLU A 174 1.12 -12.09 -18.12
C GLU A 174 0.35 -13.37 -17.75
N GLU A 175 1.04 -14.50 -17.60
CA GLU A 175 0.43 -15.79 -17.27
C GLU A 175 -0.10 -15.79 -15.82
N GLU A 176 0.71 -15.32 -14.88
CA GLU A 176 0.32 -15.13 -13.48
C GLU A 176 -0.85 -14.15 -13.35
N THR A 177 -0.81 -13.06 -14.10
CA THR A 177 -1.90 -12.07 -14.13
C THR A 177 -3.20 -12.72 -14.58
N ALA A 178 -3.19 -13.50 -15.67
CA ALA A 178 -4.38 -14.16 -16.16
C ALA A 178 -5.02 -15.10 -15.12
N LEU A 179 -4.19 -15.79 -14.32
CA LEU A 179 -4.65 -16.73 -13.30
C LEU A 179 -5.12 -16.04 -12.01
N LEU A 180 -4.44 -14.97 -11.59
CA LEU A 180 -4.64 -14.35 -10.28
C LEU A 180 -5.61 -13.17 -10.31
N ASN A 181 -5.82 -12.53 -11.47
CA ASN A 181 -6.57 -11.28 -11.62
C ASN A 181 -7.93 -11.32 -10.89
N GLN A 182 -8.75 -12.32 -11.14
CA GLN A 182 -10.09 -12.41 -10.54
C GLN A 182 -10.04 -12.53 -9.01
N GLY A 183 -9.20 -13.41 -8.46
CA GLY A 183 -9.07 -13.59 -7.01
C GLY A 183 -8.50 -12.34 -6.32
N LEU A 184 -7.53 -11.67 -6.94
CA LEU A 184 -6.95 -10.43 -6.43
C LEU A 184 -7.91 -9.23 -6.56
N LYS A 185 -8.82 -9.25 -7.54
CA LYS A 185 -9.91 -8.27 -7.68
C LYS A 185 -10.97 -8.43 -6.60
N GLU A 186 -11.34 -9.66 -6.27
CA GLU A 186 -12.22 -9.94 -5.13
C GLU A 186 -11.59 -9.48 -3.81
N LEU A 187 -10.30 -9.79 -3.62
CA LEU A 187 -9.54 -9.30 -2.47
C LEU A 187 -9.51 -7.77 -2.39
N LEU A 188 -9.29 -7.07 -3.50
CA LEU A 188 -9.41 -5.61 -3.58
C LEU A 188 -10.79 -5.16 -3.07
N GLY A 189 -11.88 -5.78 -3.52
CA GLY A 189 -13.24 -5.44 -3.09
C GLY A 189 -13.42 -5.50 -1.57
N VAL A 190 -12.81 -6.50 -0.92
CA VAL A 190 -12.82 -6.61 0.56
C VAL A 190 -12.03 -5.46 1.21
N TYR A 191 -10.85 -5.14 0.70
CA TYR A 191 -10.06 -4.01 1.21
C TYR A 191 -10.75 -2.65 0.98
N LEU A 192 -11.36 -2.42 -0.18
CA LEU A 192 -12.13 -1.21 -0.46
C LEU A 192 -13.31 -1.07 0.49
N SER A 193 -14.06 -2.16 0.73
CA SER A 193 -15.17 -2.17 1.68
C SER A 193 -14.70 -1.87 3.10
N LEU A 194 -13.56 -2.45 3.48
CA LEU A 194 -12.95 -2.23 4.80
C LEU A 194 -12.55 -0.77 4.99
N TYR A 195 -11.76 -0.19 4.07
CA TYR A 195 -11.34 1.20 4.16
C TYR A 195 -12.52 2.18 4.03
N GLY A 196 -13.46 1.91 3.13
CA GLY A 196 -14.67 2.71 2.92
C GLY A 196 -15.54 2.78 4.17
N LYS A 197 -15.72 1.66 4.89
CA LYS A 197 -16.43 1.62 6.17
C LYS A 197 -15.87 2.64 7.18
N TYR A 198 -14.55 2.73 7.32
CA TYR A 198 -13.96 3.64 8.31
C TYR A 198 -13.84 5.10 7.83
N LEU A 199 -13.93 5.32 6.52
CA LEU A 199 -13.81 6.65 5.93
C LEU A 199 -15.17 7.35 5.85
N TYR A 200 -16.22 6.62 5.51
CA TYR A 200 -17.54 7.17 5.14
C TYR A 200 -18.69 6.79 6.07
N MET A 201 -18.50 5.83 6.98
CA MET A 201 -19.51 5.42 7.98
C MET A 201 -19.03 5.75 9.40
#